data_AF-A0AAJ0MGL7-F1
#
_entry.id   AF-A0AAJ0MGL7-F1
#
_cell.length_a   1.000
_cell.length_b   1.000
_cell.length_c   1.000
_cell.angle_alpha   90.00
_cell.angle_beta   90.00
_cell.angle_gamma   90.00
#
_symmetry.space_group_name_H-M   'P 1'
#
loop_
_entity.id
_entity.type
_entity.pdbx_description
1 polymer ?
#
loop_
_entity_poly.entity_id
_entity_poly.type
_entity_poly.pdbx_seq_one_letter_code
_entity_poly.pdbx_strand_id
1 'polypeptide(L)'
;LHELEKLGLECDEERVANFWARHIFPQPERDLAAELAMKAGTHMDRYLLPLPRVPDAPFSVQQPRPDLLYGYLAGIFTMRQISTLVSLYLEGTPRQPLLPFLVVEYKTGAGPGGNLWVAANQCAGGSVASLQATAYVNTALVRAGGRRFLNICYSLAVDSHLAFLYLSRIDSKGRFKMQRVDSFFLLRSEELVRFHQCVATIFKWAGDRLGDIRRALDTI
;
A
#
# COMPACT_ATOMS: atom_id res chain seq x y z
N LEU A 1 23.09 7.60 -12.51
CA LEU A 1 22.83 8.14 -13.88
C LEU A 1 23.02 7.06 -14.93
N HIS A 2 24.19 6.43 -15.06
CA HIS A 2 24.42 5.37 -16.06
C HIS A 2 23.47 4.15 -15.94
N GLU A 3 23.13 3.71 -14.73
CA GLU A 3 22.12 2.65 -14.53
C GLU A 3 20.68 3.11 -14.81
N LEU A 4 20.39 4.41 -14.66
CA LEU A 4 19.06 4.99 -14.91
C LEU A 4 18.82 5.15 -16.43
N GLU A 5 19.86 5.45 -17.20
CA GLU A 5 19.84 5.46 -18.66
C GLU A 5 19.58 4.04 -19.23
N LYS A 6 20.14 3.01 -18.59
CA LYS A 6 19.92 1.60 -18.97
C LYS A 6 18.49 1.12 -18.73
N LEU A 7 17.76 1.68 -17.76
CA LEU A 7 16.33 1.36 -17.56
C LEU A 7 15.47 1.81 -18.75
N GLY A 8 15.92 2.81 -19.50
CA GLY A 8 15.22 3.32 -20.68
C GLY A 8 15.45 2.52 -21.97
N LEU A 9 16.33 1.51 -21.94
CA LEU A 9 16.67 0.67 -23.08
C LEU A 9 16.31 -0.78 -22.74
N GLU A 10 15.25 -1.31 -23.35
CA GLU A 10 14.81 -2.73 -23.28
C GLU A 10 15.01 -3.39 -21.92
N CYS A 11 14.37 -2.83 -20.89
CA CYS A 11 14.46 -3.28 -19.51
C CYS A 11 13.23 -4.11 -19.12
N ASP A 12 13.44 -5.28 -18.53
CA ASP A 12 12.38 -6.12 -17.99
C ASP A 12 11.81 -5.57 -16.67
N GLU A 13 10.64 -6.09 -16.27
CA GLU A 13 9.88 -5.61 -15.10
C GLU A 13 10.67 -5.85 -13.80
N GLU A 14 11.38 -6.98 -13.73
CA GLU A 14 12.18 -7.35 -12.57
C GLU A 14 13.34 -6.37 -12.34
N ARG A 15 14.01 -5.91 -13.41
CA ARG A 15 15.06 -4.89 -13.33
C ARG A 15 14.51 -3.52 -12.94
N VAL A 16 13.36 -3.11 -13.47
CA VAL A 16 12.68 -1.87 -13.07
C VAL A 16 12.33 -1.91 -11.58
N ALA A 17 11.71 -3.01 -11.13
CA ALA A 17 11.34 -3.22 -9.75
C ALA A 17 12.57 -3.21 -8.82
N ASN A 18 13.61 -3.97 -9.16
CA ASN A 18 14.85 -4.03 -8.37
C ASN A 18 15.55 -2.67 -8.27
N PHE A 19 15.59 -1.90 -9.36
CA PHE A 19 16.21 -0.59 -9.34
C PHE A 19 15.45 0.37 -8.42
N TRP A 20 14.14 0.51 -8.61
CA TRP A 20 13.36 1.46 -7.83
C TRP A 20 13.24 1.07 -6.36
N ALA A 21 13.02 -0.22 -6.09
CA ALA A 21 12.98 -0.75 -4.73
C ALA A 21 14.27 -0.45 -3.95
N ARG A 22 15.44 -0.45 -4.60
CA ARG A 22 16.73 -0.19 -3.95
C ARG A 22 17.06 1.28 -3.74
N HIS A 23 16.57 2.17 -4.61
CA HIS A 23 17.03 3.57 -4.65
C HIS A 23 16.03 4.59 -4.12
N ILE A 24 14.73 4.27 -4.13
CA ILE A 24 13.67 5.21 -3.75
C ILE A 24 12.90 4.72 -2.53
N PHE A 25 12.65 3.42 -2.46
CA PHE A 25 11.80 2.88 -1.42
C PHE A 25 12.63 2.42 -0.21
N PRO A 26 12.26 2.83 1.02
CA PRO A 26 12.91 2.34 2.22
C PRO A 26 12.84 0.82 2.29
N GLN A 27 13.96 0.20 2.65
CA GLN A 27 14.04 -1.23 2.91
C GLN A 27 14.04 -1.41 4.44
N PRO A 28 12.92 -1.75 5.10
CA PRO A 28 12.85 -1.74 6.56
C PRO A 28 13.87 -2.67 7.23
N GLU A 29 14.25 -3.76 6.56
CA GLU A 29 15.30 -4.68 7.00
C GLU A 29 16.72 -4.07 6.97
N ARG A 30 16.94 -3.01 6.19
CA ARG A 30 18.24 -2.32 6.01
C ARG A 30 18.29 -0.94 6.66
N ASP A 31 17.17 -0.22 6.65
CA ASP A 31 17.11 1.20 7.00
C ASP A 31 16.67 1.47 8.46
N LEU A 32 16.60 0.43 9.30
CA LEU A 32 16.25 0.53 10.73
C LEU A 32 14.93 1.26 11.01
N ALA A 33 14.01 1.32 10.04
CA ALA A 33 12.66 1.81 10.24
C ALA A 33 11.87 0.77 11.06
N ALA A 34 12.17 0.72 12.37
CA ALA A 34 11.75 -0.33 13.31
C ALA A 34 10.22 -0.50 13.43
N GLU A 35 9.44 0.43 12.85
CA GLU A 35 7.99 0.46 12.91
C GLU A 35 7.30 -0.04 11.63
N LEU A 36 8.03 -0.08 10.51
CA LEU A 36 7.47 -0.37 9.20
C LEU A 36 7.75 -1.80 8.76
N ALA A 37 6.76 -2.40 8.11
CA ALA A 37 6.89 -3.70 7.45
C ALA A 37 6.74 -3.53 5.94
N MET A 38 7.57 -4.24 5.19
CA MET A 38 7.47 -4.35 3.74
C MET A 38 7.33 -5.80 3.35
N LYS A 39 6.46 -6.08 2.37
CA LYS A 39 6.39 -7.39 1.72
C LYS A 39 6.36 -7.22 0.21
N ALA A 40 7.19 -8.00 -0.47
CA ALA A 40 7.29 -7.97 -1.93
C ALA A 40 6.63 -9.20 -2.56
N GLY A 41 5.82 -8.98 -3.60
CA GLY A 41 5.35 -10.04 -4.51
C GLY A 41 4.49 -11.15 -3.87
N THR A 42 3.77 -10.86 -2.79
CA THR A 42 2.87 -11.84 -2.11
C THR A 42 1.41 -11.44 -2.21
N HIS A 43 0.52 -12.43 -2.39
CA HIS A 43 -0.92 -12.20 -2.36
C HIS A 43 -1.35 -11.64 -1.02
N MET A 44 -2.10 -10.53 -1.02
CA MET A 44 -2.70 -9.96 0.17
C MET A 44 -3.61 -10.97 0.86
N ASP A 45 -3.56 -11.00 2.20
CA ASP A 45 -4.31 -11.95 3.00
C ASP A 45 -5.83 -11.82 2.73
N ARG A 46 -6.52 -12.95 2.66
CA ARG A 46 -7.93 -13.01 2.22
C ARG A 46 -8.87 -12.16 3.08
N TYR A 47 -8.57 -12.04 4.38
CA TYR A 47 -9.37 -11.24 5.31
C TYR A 47 -9.33 -9.73 5.02
N LEU A 48 -8.34 -9.26 4.26
CA LEU A 48 -8.26 -7.89 3.79
C LEU A 48 -9.22 -7.63 2.62
N LEU A 49 -9.69 -8.68 1.95
CA LEU A 49 -10.64 -8.52 0.87
C LEU A 49 -12.02 -8.19 1.43
N PRO A 50 -12.79 -7.33 0.75
CA PRO A 50 -14.20 -7.22 1.04
C PRO A 50 -14.82 -8.60 0.85
N LEU A 51 -15.34 -9.19 1.93
CA LEU A 51 -16.10 -10.44 1.84
C LEU A 51 -17.22 -10.24 0.82
N PRO A 52 -17.45 -11.19 -0.11
CA PRO A 52 -18.56 -11.08 -1.02
C PRO A 52 -19.84 -10.93 -0.20
N ARG A 53 -20.63 -9.89 -0.51
CA ARG A 53 -21.92 -9.64 0.15
C ARG A 53 -22.95 -10.75 -0.14
N VAL A 54 -22.60 -11.72 -0.98
CA VAL A 54 -23.43 -12.83 -1.42
C VAL A 54 -22.65 -14.13 -1.16
N PRO A 55 -23.13 -15.02 -0.27
CA PRO A 55 -22.46 -16.26 0.09
C PRO A 55 -22.13 -17.23 -1.07
N ASP A 56 -22.71 -17.04 -2.25
CA ASP A 56 -22.57 -17.95 -3.40
C ASP A 56 -22.25 -17.21 -4.71
N ALA A 57 -21.52 -16.08 -4.65
CA ALA A 57 -21.11 -15.40 -5.87
C ALA A 57 -20.21 -16.33 -6.71
N PRO A 58 -20.55 -16.65 -7.97
CA PRO A 58 -19.80 -17.59 -8.81
C PRO A 58 -18.44 -17.04 -9.26
N PHE A 59 -18.14 -15.78 -8.91
CA PHE A 59 -16.92 -15.09 -9.30
C PHE A 59 -15.96 -15.00 -8.11
N SER A 60 -14.81 -15.65 -8.23
CA SER A 60 -13.72 -15.47 -7.26
C SER A 60 -13.08 -14.09 -7.47
N VAL A 61 -12.96 -13.33 -6.40
CA VAL A 61 -12.15 -12.10 -6.41
C VAL A 61 -10.70 -12.54 -6.27
N GLN A 62 -9.87 -12.26 -7.29
CA GLN A 62 -8.43 -12.50 -7.18
C GLN A 62 -7.84 -11.67 -6.04
N GLN A 63 -7.01 -12.31 -5.21
CA GLN A 63 -6.24 -11.63 -4.19
C GLN A 63 -5.21 -10.72 -4.85
N PRO A 64 -5.22 -9.40 -4.56
CA PRO A 64 -4.19 -8.49 -5.03
C PRO A 64 -2.82 -9.03 -4.65
N ARG A 65 -1.85 -8.87 -5.55
CA ARG A 65 -0.47 -9.29 -5.32
C ARG A 65 0.43 -8.10 -5.66
N PRO A 66 0.56 -7.13 -4.74
CA PRO A 66 1.42 -5.98 -4.96
C PRO A 66 2.88 -6.40 -5.15
N ASP A 67 3.57 -5.70 -6.04
CA ASP A 67 5.03 -5.82 -6.12
C ASP A 67 5.69 -5.37 -4.82
N LEU A 68 5.22 -4.26 -4.22
CA LEU A 68 5.53 -3.89 -2.85
C LEU A 68 4.28 -3.49 -2.08
N LEU A 69 4.17 -4.00 -0.85
CA LEU A 69 3.16 -3.62 0.13
C LEU A 69 3.84 -3.10 1.39
N TYR A 70 3.48 -1.89 1.80
CA TYR A 70 3.95 -1.28 3.05
C TYR A 70 2.82 -1.14 4.06
N GLY A 71 3.16 -1.44 5.30
CA GLY A 71 2.31 -1.30 6.48
C GLY A 71 3.16 -1.28 7.74
N TYR A 72 2.59 -1.75 8.83
CA TYR A 72 3.25 -1.74 10.13
C TYR A 72 3.65 -3.15 10.59
N LEU A 73 4.74 -3.21 11.34
CA LEU A 73 5.17 -4.45 12.00
C LEU A 73 4.20 -4.82 13.13
N ALA A 74 3.94 -6.11 13.33
CA ALA A 74 3.15 -6.55 14.48
C ALA A 74 3.85 -6.21 15.82
N GLY A 75 5.17 -6.28 15.87
CA GLY A 75 5.97 -6.06 17.08
C GLY A 75 5.91 -4.65 17.65
N ILE A 76 5.35 -3.67 16.92
CA ILE A 76 5.21 -2.30 17.41
C ILE A 76 3.86 -2.01 18.07
N PHE A 77 2.97 -2.99 18.12
CA PHE A 77 1.70 -2.93 18.84
C PHE A 77 1.82 -3.69 20.16
N THR A 78 1.07 -3.25 21.17
CA THR A 78 0.97 -4.00 22.44
C THR A 78 0.20 -5.32 22.22
N MET A 79 0.37 -6.29 23.13
CA MET A 79 -0.40 -7.54 23.07
C MET A 79 -1.92 -7.30 23.07
N ARG A 80 -2.39 -6.30 23.81
CA ARG A 80 -3.81 -5.90 23.80
C ARG A 80 -4.23 -5.39 22.41
N GLN A 81 -3.46 -4.49 21.82
CA GLN A 81 -3.74 -3.95 20.49
C GLN A 81 -3.75 -5.04 19.40
N ILE A 82 -2.80 -5.98 19.45
CA ILE A 82 -2.78 -7.13 18.55
C ILE A 82 -4.01 -8.01 18.76
N SER A 83 -4.38 -8.31 20.01
CA SER A 83 -5.57 -9.10 20.29
C SER A 83 -6.84 -8.44 19.74
N THR A 84 -6.96 -7.11 19.83
CA THR A 84 -8.04 -6.36 19.18
C THR A 84 -7.99 -6.49 17.65
N LEU A 85 -6.83 -6.35 17.01
CA LEU A 85 -6.74 -6.52 15.55
C LEU A 85 -7.12 -7.95 15.12
N VAL A 86 -6.72 -8.96 15.89
CA VAL A 86 -7.10 -10.36 15.65
C VAL A 86 -8.60 -10.55 15.75
N SER A 87 -9.26 -10.01 16.78
CA SER A 87 -10.72 -10.14 16.91
C SER A 87 -11.50 -9.39 15.83
N LEU A 88 -10.93 -8.30 15.29
CA LEU A 88 -11.59 -7.50 14.26
C LEU A 88 -11.54 -8.12 12.88
N TYR A 89 -10.38 -8.61 12.46
CA TYR A 89 -10.22 -9.06 11.08
C TYR A 89 -9.06 -10.04 10.81
N LEU A 90 -8.16 -10.34 11.75
CA LEU A 90 -7.10 -11.31 11.46
C LEU A 90 -7.57 -12.73 11.77
N GLU A 91 -7.57 -13.60 10.76
CA GLU A 91 -7.74 -15.04 10.94
C GLU A 91 -6.39 -15.69 11.32
N GLY A 92 -5.88 -15.37 12.52
CA GLY A 92 -4.64 -15.91 13.07
C GLY A 92 -3.44 -14.96 13.02
N THR A 93 -2.22 -15.52 13.06
CA THR A 93 -0.98 -14.72 13.11
C THR A 93 -0.77 -13.96 11.80
N PRO A 94 -0.61 -12.63 11.84
CA PRO A 94 -0.41 -11.84 10.62
C PRO A 94 0.89 -12.21 9.94
N ARG A 95 0.81 -12.59 8.66
CA ARG A 95 1.98 -12.91 7.80
C ARG A 95 2.39 -11.75 6.90
N GLN A 96 1.67 -10.63 7.02
CA GLN A 96 1.78 -9.44 6.19
C GLN A 96 1.83 -8.18 7.04
N PRO A 97 2.29 -7.06 6.45
CA PRO A 97 2.20 -5.75 7.10
C PRO A 97 0.78 -5.47 7.59
N LEU A 98 0.65 -5.06 8.85
CA LEU A 98 -0.63 -4.67 9.43
C LEU A 98 -1.05 -3.29 8.92
N LEU A 99 -2.36 -3.11 8.74
CA LEU A 99 -3.00 -1.85 8.33
C LEU A 99 -2.24 -1.14 7.18
N PRO A 100 -2.08 -1.81 6.02
CA PRO A 100 -1.25 -1.30 4.94
C PRO A 100 -1.68 0.10 4.48
N PHE A 101 -0.71 0.88 4.01
CA PHE A 101 -0.92 2.28 3.65
C PHE A 101 -0.32 2.68 2.30
N LEU A 102 0.57 1.86 1.74
CA LEU A 102 1.19 2.10 0.44
C LEU A 102 1.30 0.79 -0.35
N VAL A 103 0.81 0.84 -1.59
CA VAL A 103 0.88 -0.24 -2.59
C VAL A 103 1.72 0.25 -3.76
N VAL A 104 2.67 -0.55 -4.23
CA VAL A 104 3.50 -0.22 -5.40
C VAL A 104 3.37 -1.35 -6.42
N GLU A 105 3.18 -0.98 -7.67
CA GLU A 105 3.13 -1.87 -8.82
C GLU A 105 4.10 -1.35 -9.88
N TYR A 106 4.94 -2.24 -10.41
CA TYR A 106 5.89 -1.97 -11.47
C TYR A 106 5.41 -2.55 -12.80
N LYS A 107 5.71 -1.84 -13.89
CA LYS A 107 5.53 -2.34 -15.26
C LYS A 107 6.71 -1.91 -16.13
N THR A 108 6.82 -2.49 -17.32
CA THR A 108 7.76 -2.03 -18.34
C THR A 108 7.09 -1.01 -19.27
N GLY A 109 7.84 0.02 -19.69
CA GLY A 109 7.33 1.01 -20.64
C GLY A 109 7.17 0.49 -22.08
N ALA A 110 7.88 -0.60 -22.41
CA ALA A 110 7.90 -1.23 -23.73
C ALA A 110 8.04 -2.75 -23.59
N GLY A 111 6.93 -3.45 -23.36
CA GLY A 111 6.93 -4.91 -23.32
C GLY A 111 5.52 -5.51 -23.23
N PRO A 112 5.37 -6.83 -23.46
CA PRO A 112 4.08 -7.52 -23.39
C PRO A 112 3.51 -7.63 -21.96
N GLY A 113 4.25 -7.19 -20.93
CA GLY A 113 3.89 -7.24 -19.50
C GLY A 113 2.83 -6.24 -19.02
N GLY A 114 2.31 -5.40 -19.93
CA GLY A 114 1.29 -4.40 -19.64
C GLY A 114 1.86 -2.99 -19.44
N ASN A 115 1.00 -1.99 -19.55
CA ASN A 115 1.36 -0.58 -19.37
C ASN A 115 0.95 -0.08 -17.96
N LEU A 116 1.26 1.17 -17.63
CA LEU A 116 0.85 1.79 -16.36
C LEU A 116 -0.65 1.72 -16.04
N TRP A 117 -1.51 1.48 -17.03
CA TRP A 117 -2.94 1.27 -16.78
C TRP A 117 -3.22 -0.07 -16.08
N VAL A 118 -2.47 -1.12 -16.42
CA VAL A 118 -2.53 -2.42 -15.72
C VAL A 118 -2.06 -2.25 -14.27
N ALA A 119 -0.92 -1.57 -14.07
CA ALA A 119 -0.44 -1.23 -12.73
C ALA A 119 -1.47 -0.42 -11.92
N ALA A 120 -2.14 0.56 -12.55
CA ALA A 120 -3.18 1.34 -11.89
C ALA A 120 -4.37 0.48 -11.44
N ASN A 121 -4.78 -0.50 -12.24
CA ASN A 121 -5.84 -1.43 -11.85
C ASN A 121 -5.41 -2.35 -10.70
N GLN A 122 -4.16 -2.83 -10.71
CA GLN A 122 -3.61 -3.63 -9.62
C GLN A 122 -3.48 -2.80 -8.33
N CYS A 123 -3.01 -1.56 -8.44
CA CYS A 123 -3.01 -0.56 -7.38
C CYS A 123 -4.41 -0.35 -6.78
N ALA A 124 -5.46 -0.30 -7.61
CA ALA A 124 -6.83 -0.17 -7.13
C ALA A 124 -7.23 -1.38 -6.28
N GLY A 125 -6.92 -2.60 -6.74
CA GLY A 125 -7.18 -3.84 -6.00
C GLY A 125 -6.46 -3.86 -4.64
N GLY A 126 -5.15 -3.61 -4.62
CA GLY A 126 -4.37 -3.57 -3.38
C GLY A 126 -4.82 -2.46 -2.42
N SER A 127 -5.20 -1.30 -2.97
CA SER A 127 -5.70 -0.17 -2.18
C SER A 127 -7.04 -0.47 -1.51
N VAL A 128 -7.98 -1.14 -2.20
CA VAL A 128 -9.26 -1.56 -1.60
C VAL A 128 -9.01 -2.44 -0.39
N ALA A 129 -8.13 -3.44 -0.53
CA ALA A 129 -7.80 -4.37 0.55
C ALA A 129 -7.17 -3.66 1.75
N SER A 130 -6.28 -2.69 1.49
CA SER A 130 -5.61 -1.87 2.50
C SER A 130 -6.60 -0.98 3.28
N LEU A 131 -7.54 -0.34 2.58
CA LEU A 131 -8.58 0.49 3.20
C LEU A 131 -9.56 -0.32 4.04
N GLN A 132 -9.82 -1.57 3.67
CA GLN A 132 -10.74 -2.45 4.40
C GLN A 132 -10.22 -2.80 5.80
N ALA A 133 -8.92 -3.08 5.95
CA ALA A 133 -8.28 -3.29 7.25
C ALA A 133 -8.57 -2.14 8.23
N THR A 134 -8.37 -0.92 7.74
CA THR A 134 -8.59 0.32 8.49
C THR A 134 -10.08 0.57 8.73
N ALA A 135 -10.94 0.16 7.79
CA ALA A 135 -12.39 0.28 7.93
C ALA A 135 -12.93 -0.59 9.07
N TYR A 136 -12.38 -1.78 9.29
CA TYR A 136 -12.72 -2.62 10.44
C TYR A 136 -12.42 -1.92 11.77
N VAL A 137 -11.20 -1.36 11.90
CA VAL A 137 -10.81 -0.59 13.10
C VAL A 137 -11.71 0.62 13.30
N ASN A 138 -11.94 1.43 12.25
CA ASN A 138 -12.81 2.60 12.34
C ASN A 138 -14.28 2.25 12.68
N THR A 139 -14.77 1.11 12.23
CA THR A 139 -16.12 0.63 12.56
C THR A 139 -16.21 0.26 14.03
N ALA A 140 -15.22 -0.47 14.55
CA ALA A 140 -15.14 -0.85 15.95
C ALA A 140 -14.98 0.37 16.87
N LEU A 141 -14.11 1.31 16.49
CA LEU A 141 -13.88 2.56 17.22
C LEU A 141 -15.17 3.37 17.40
N VAL A 142 -15.98 3.49 16.35
CA VAL A 142 -17.28 4.19 16.44
C VAL A 142 -18.24 3.47 17.37
N ARG A 143 -18.27 2.12 17.36
CA ARG A 143 -19.10 1.34 18.29
C ARG A 143 -18.68 1.52 19.74
N ALA A 144 -17.38 1.73 19.99
CA ALA A 144 -16.82 2.06 21.30
C ALA A 144 -17.01 3.54 21.70
N GLY A 145 -17.68 4.36 20.88
CA GLY A 145 -17.91 5.79 21.14
C GLY A 145 -16.76 6.71 20.73
N GLY A 146 -15.74 6.18 20.04
CA GLY A 146 -14.61 6.96 19.52
C GLY A 146 -14.89 7.63 18.16
N ARG A 147 -14.00 8.55 17.77
CA ARG A 147 -14.06 9.24 16.47
C ARG A 147 -13.16 8.56 15.46
N ARG A 148 -13.66 8.32 14.24
CA ARG A 148 -12.88 7.76 13.13
C ARG A 148 -11.60 8.56 12.87
N PHE A 149 -10.51 7.86 12.58
CA PHE A 149 -9.28 8.45 12.04
C PHE A 149 -9.23 8.33 10.51
N LEU A 150 -8.31 9.06 9.90
CA LEU A 150 -8.18 9.15 8.45
C LEU A 150 -7.89 7.77 7.83
N ASN A 151 -8.76 7.34 6.92
CA ASN A 151 -8.61 6.10 6.16
C ASN A 151 -8.29 6.41 4.69
N ILE A 152 -6.99 6.50 4.39
CA ILE A 152 -6.48 6.65 3.03
C ILE A 152 -5.40 5.59 2.77
N CYS A 153 -5.23 5.23 1.51
CA CYS A 153 -4.14 4.40 1.02
C CYS A 153 -3.50 5.12 -0.16
N TYR A 154 -2.17 5.24 -0.15
CA TYR A 154 -1.43 5.68 -1.31
C TYR A 154 -1.15 4.49 -2.22
N SER A 155 -1.04 4.73 -3.52
CA SER A 155 -0.51 3.72 -4.42
C SER A 155 0.31 4.34 -5.55
N LEU A 156 1.34 3.61 -5.98
CA LEU A 156 2.29 4.05 -7.01
C LEU A 156 2.31 3.03 -8.14
N ALA A 157 1.94 3.48 -9.33
CA ALA A 157 2.17 2.74 -10.57
C ALA A 157 3.44 3.30 -11.22
N VAL A 158 4.47 2.47 -11.38
CA VAL A 158 5.80 2.91 -11.80
C VAL A 158 6.28 2.10 -13.00
N ASP A 159 6.83 2.76 -14.00
CA ASP A 159 7.55 2.11 -15.10
C ASP A 159 9.00 2.63 -15.22
N SER A 160 9.64 2.39 -16.36
CA SER A 160 11.01 2.83 -16.63
C SER A 160 11.17 4.36 -16.72
N HIS A 161 10.10 5.12 -16.94
CA HIS A 161 10.13 6.55 -17.23
C HIS A 161 9.15 7.39 -16.42
N LEU A 162 8.07 6.80 -15.93
CA LEU A 162 6.93 7.48 -15.34
C LEU A 162 6.55 6.82 -14.02
N ALA A 163 6.18 7.65 -13.05
CA ALA A 163 5.49 7.21 -11.85
C ALA A 163 4.17 7.98 -11.71
N PHE A 164 3.08 7.28 -11.45
CA PHE A 164 1.79 7.87 -11.12
C PHE A 164 1.46 7.62 -9.65
N LEU A 165 1.17 8.70 -8.93
CA LEU A 165 0.70 8.66 -7.56
C LEU A 165 -0.82 8.71 -7.53
N TYR A 166 -1.40 7.76 -6.81
CA TYR A 166 -2.82 7.70 -6.54
C TYR A 166 -3.09 7.81 -5.04
N LEU A 167 -4.23 8.44 -4.73
CA LEU A 167 -4.81 8.46 -3.39
C LEU A 167 -6.15 7.72 -3.44
N SER A 168 -6.27 6.71 -2.58
CA SER A 168 -7.46 5.89 -2.45
C SER A 168 -8.16 6.15 -1.12
N ARG A 169 -9.50 6.18 -1.13
CA ARG A 169 -10.35 6.37 0.07
C ARG A 169 -11.72 5.71 -0.09
N ILE A 170 -12.39 5.47 1.04
CA ILE A 170 -13.81 5.11 1.07
C ILE A 170 -14.61 6.39 1.33
N ASP A 171 -15.55 6.73 0.44
CA ASP A 171 -16.39 7.92 0.62
C ASP A 171 -17.48 7.70 1.70
N SER A 172 -18.22 8.76 2.04
CA SER A 172 -19.29 8.68 3.06
C SER A 172 -20.43 7.71 2.70
N LYS A 173 -20.55 7.32 1.43
CA LYS A 173 -21.51 6.34 0.94
C LYS A 173 -20.94 4.92 0.90
N GLY A 174 -19.73 4.70 1.42
CA GLY A 174 -19.06 3.40 1.41
C GLY A 174 -18.49 3.01 0.05
N ARG A 175 -18.38 3.95 -0.91
CA ARG A 175 -17.85 3.66 -2.24
C ARG A 175 -16.34 3.87 -2.26
N PHE A 176 -15.63 2.92 -2.83
CA PHE A 176 -14.21 3.07 -3.10
C PHE A 176 -13.97 4.15 -4.17
N LYS A 177 -13.00 5.01 -3.92
CA LYS A 177 -12.53 6.05 -4.84
C LYS A 177 -11.02 6.05 -4.88
N MET A 178 -10.46 5.91 -6.07
CA MET A 178 -9.05 6.12 -6.35
C MET A 178 -8.90 7.30 -7.30
N GLN A 179 -7.99 8.22 -7.00
CA GLN A 179 -7.74 9.41 -7.80
C GLN A 179 -6.24 9.54 -8.04
N ARG A 180 -5.83 9.77 -9.28
CA ARG A 180 -4.44 10.18 -9.59
C ARG A 180 -4.25 11.61 -9.08
N VAL A 181 -3.27 11.81 -8.21
CA VAL A 181 -2.99 13.10 -7.57
C VAL A 181 -1.68 13.73 -8.03
N ASP A 182 -0.74 12.93 -8.56
CA ASP A 182 0.50 13.44 -9.14
C ASP A 182 1.07 12.46 -10.19
N SER A 183 2.03 12.94 -10.97
CA SER A 183 2.80 12.16 -11.94
C SER A 183 4.21 12.71 -12.10
N PHE A 184 5.19 11.83 -12.19
CA PHE A 184 6.61 12.17 -12.24
C PHE A 184 7.27 11.56 -13.48
N PHE A 185 8.08 12.34 -14.17
CA PHE A 185 8.91 11.84 -15.27
C PHE A 185 10.33 11.54 -14.78
N LEU A 186 10.59 10.27 -14.47
CA LEU A 186 11.74 9.80 -13.69
C LEU A 186 13.11 9.99 -14.38
N LEU A 187 13.12 10.21 -15.69
CA LEU A 187 14.35 10.55 -16.42
C LEU A 187 14.79 12.01 -16.23
N ARG A 188 13.91 12.88 -15.72
CA ARG A 188 14.28 14.26 -15.38
C ARG A 188 14.75 14.31 -13.93
N SER A 189 15.96 14.84 -13.71
CA SER A 189 16.58 14.93 -12.37
C SER A 189 15.69 15.66 -11.36
N GLU A 190 15.10 16.79 -11.75
CA GLU A 190 14.20 17.57 -10.89
C GLU A 190 12.96 16.75 -10.48
N GLU A 191 12.35 16.05 -11.43
CA GLU A 191 11.18 15.20 -11.20
C GLU A 191 11.52 13.97 -10.36
N LEU A 192 12.71 13.40 -10.54
CA LEU A 192 13.21 12.30 -9.72
C LEU A 192 13.41 12.74 -8.25
N VAL A 193 13.96 13.94 -8.02
CA VAL A 193 14.06 14.50 -6.66
C VAL A 193 12.68 14.73 -6.06
N ARG A 194 11.74 15.29 -6.83
CA ARG A 194 10.34 15.48 -6.39
C ARG A 194 9.68 14.14 -6.04
N PHE A 195 9.91 13.10 -6.85
CA PHE A 195 9.38 11.77 -6.58
C PHE A 195 9.94 11.19 -5.27
N HIS A 196 11.26 11.30 -5.06
CA HIS A 196 11.89 10.86 -3.81
C HIS A 196 11.33 11.60 -2.58
N GLN A 197 11.16 12.93 -2.67
CA GLN A 197 10.55 13.73 -1.60
C GLN A 197 9.09 13.35 -1.35
N CYS A 198 8.34 13.05 -2.41
CA CYS A 198 6.96 12.58 -2.31
C CYS A 198 6.88 11.26 -1.56
N VAL A 199 7.71 10.28 -1.93
CA VAL A 199 7.77 8.98 -1.24
C VAL A 199 8.14 9.16 0.24
N ALA A 200 9.16 9.96 0.54
CA ALA A 200 9.55 10.27 1.91
C ALA A 200 8.41 10.92 2.72
N THR A 201 7.62 11.79 2.09
CA THR A 201 6.45 12.42 2.72
C THR A 201 5.35 11.41 3.07
N ILE A 202 5.11 10.42 2.21
CA ILE A 202 4.16 9.32 2.48
C ILE A 202 4.60 8.54 3.72
N PHE A 203 5.88 8.19 3.81
CA PHE A 203 6.41 7.46 4.97
C PHE A 203 6.39 8.28 6.26
N LYS A 204 6.68 9.59 6.18
CA LYS A 204 6.52 10.50 7.31
C LYS A 204 5.07 10.52 7.82
N TRP A 205 4.11 10.69 6.90
CA TRP A 205 2.69 10.63 7.24
C TRP A 205 2.28 9.28 7.84
N ALA A 206 2.86 8.17 7.36
CA ALA A 206 2.59 6.85 7.93
C ALA A 206 3.02 6.73 9.40
N GLY A 207 4.10 7.42 9.80
CA GLY A 207 4.52 7.56 11.19
C GLY A 207 3.49 8.33 12.04
N ASP A 208 2.98 9.46 11.55
CA ASP A 208 1.94 10.22 12.24
C ASP A 208 0.65 9.41 12.40
N ARG A 209 0.26 8.70 11.32
CA ARG A 209 -0.91 7.80 11.29
C ARG A 209 -0.82 6.67 12.32
N LEU A 210 0.37 6.16 12.62
CA LEU A 210 0.55 5.10 13.62
C LEU A 210 0.08 5.55 15.01
N GLY A 211 0.31 6.82 15.37
CA GLY A 211 -0.19 7.39 16.61
C GLY A 211 -1.71 7.39 16.70
N ASP A 212 -2.40 7.71 15.60
CA ASP A 212 -3.87 7.65 15.52
C ASP A 212 -4.38 6.20 15.67
N ILE A 213 -3.72 5.25 15.01
CA ILE A 213 -4.08 3.83 15.08
C ILE A 213 -3.94 3.31 16.51
N ARG A 214 -2.82 3.58 17.19
CA ARG A 214 -2.60 3.12 18.57
C ARG A 214 -3.67 3.67 19.51
N ARG A 215 -3.95 4.98 19.45
CA ARG A 215 -5.03 5.61 20.23
C ARG A 215 -6.40 5.00 19.95
N ALA A 216 -6.70 4.71 18.69
CA ALA A 216 -7.94 4.05 18.30
C ALA A 216 -8.04 2.65 18.92
N LEU A 217 -6.99 1.83 18.82
CA LEU A 217 -6.97 0.48 19.36
C LEU A 217 -7.02 0.45 20.89
N ASP A 218 -6.46 1.45 21.58
CA ASP A 218 -6.54 1.57 23.05
C ASP A 218 -7.94 1.97 23.54
N THR A 219 -8.72 2.63 22.68
CA THR A 219 -10.12 3.03 22.95
C THR A 219 -11.09 1.86 22.77
N ILE A 220 -10.78 0.92 21.87
CA ILE A 220 -11.57 -0.29 21.62
C ILE A 220 -11.35 -1.31 22.76
#